data_AF-A0A1J7HE56-F1
#
_entry.id   AF-A0A1J7HE56-F1
#
_cell.length_a   1.000
_cell.length_b   1.000
_cell.length_c   1.000
_cell.angle_alpha   90.00
_cell.angle_beta   90.00
_cell.angle_gamma   90.00
#
_symmetry.space_group_name_H-M   'P 1'
#
loop_
_entity.id
_entity.type
_entity.pdbx_description
1 polymer ?
#
loop_
_entity_poly.entity_id
_entity_poly.type
_entity_poly.pdbx_seq_one_letter_code
_entity_poly.pdbx_strand_id
1 'polypeptide(L)' 'MCDYTIIRASGKKIPLVIAGRRPGDAEIVYASIEKAGRELKWKAKYGIDEMCRDQWNWASKNPHGYGSQEDSTD' A
#
# COMPACT_ATOMS: atom_id res chain seq x y z
N MET A 1 0.98 -2.02 11.52
CA MET A 1 -0.46 -2.09 11.15
C MET A 1 -0.64 -2.46 9.68
N CYS A 2 -0.10 -1.70 8.72
CA CYS A 2 -0.18 -2.04 7.30
C CYS A 2 0.47 -3.41 6.97
N ASP A 3 1.65 -3.70 7.53
CA ASP A 3 2.40 -4.93 7.26
C ASP A 3 1.62 -6.20 7.64
N TYR A 4 0.87 -6.14 8.75
CA TYR A 4 0.03 -7.25 9.18
C TYR A 4 -1.18 -7.44 8.25
N THR A 5 -1.75 -6.35 7.76
CA THR A 5 -2.88 -6.40 6.83
C THR A 5 -2.49 -6.94 5.45
N ILE A 6 -1.32 -6.60 4.92
CA ILE A 6 -0.88 -7.15 3.63
C ILE A 6 -0.54 -8.66 3.72
N ILE A 7 0.00 -9.12 4.86
CA ILE A 7 0.18 -10.56 5.14
C ILE A 7 -1.18 -11.27 5.13
N ARG A 8 -2.20 -10.70 5.79
CA ARG A 8 -3.56 -11.25 5.75
C ARG A 8 -4.15 -11.25 4.33
N ALA A 9 -4.03 -10.13 3.61
CA ALA A 9 -4.58 -9.98 2.27
C ALA A 9 -3.94 -10.93 1.24
N SER A 10 -2.64 -11.18 1.36
CA SER A 10 -1.92 -12.10 0.46
C SER A 10 -2.07 -13.57 0.84
N GLY A 11 -2.40 -13.86 2.10
CA GLY A 11 -2.34 -15.21 2.66
C GLY A 11 -0.91 -15.78 2.72
N LYS A 12 0.12 -14.94 2.51
CA LYS A 12 1.52 -15.35 2.45
C LYS A 12 2.29 -14.82 3.65
N LYS A 13 3.27 -15.60 4.11
CA LYS A 13 4.29 -15.09 5.04
C LYS A 13 5.24 -14.18 4.26
N ILE A 14 5.25 -12.89 4.61
CA ILE A 14 6.16 -11.90 4.02
C ILE A 14 7.28 -11.66 5.04
N PRO A 15 8.55 -11.97 4.72
CA PRO A 15 9.66 -11.73 5.63
C PRO A 15 9.89 -10.24 5.83
N LEU A 16 9.96 -9.81 7.09
CA LEU A 16 10.28 -8.44 7.48
C LEU A 16 11.69 -8.40 8.04
N VAL A 17 12.50 -7.45 7.58
CA VAL A 17 13.84 -7.18 8.09
C VAL A 17 13.86 -5.76 8.62
N ILE A 18 14.19 -5.61 9.91
CA ILE A 18 14.35 -4.29 10.51
C ILE A 18 15.70 -3.72 10.05
N ALA A 19 15.63 -2.63 9.29
CA ALA A 19 16.79 -1.88 8.82
C ALA A 19 16.93 -0.56 9.59
N GLY A 20 18.06 0.13 9.41
CA GLY A 20 18.27 1.47 9.96
C GLY A 20 17.24 2.48 9.43
N ARG A 21 17.04 3.58 10.16
CA ARG A 21 16.15 4.65 9.71
C ARG A 21 16.68 5.28 8.42
N ARG A 22 15.79 5.50 7.45
CA ARG A 22 16.13 6.26 6.25
C ARG A 22 16.23 7.76 6.61
N PRO A 23 17.34 8.45 6.27
CA PRO A 23 17.47 9.88 6.56
C PRO A 23 16.31 10.69 5.97
N GLY A 24 15.75 11.60 6.76
CA GLY A 24 14.61 12.44 6.36
C GLY A 24 13.23 11.85 6.67
N ASP A 25 13.11 10.59 7.10
CA ASP A 25 11.83 10.04 7.53
C ASP A 25 11.33 10.72 8.82
N ALA A 26 10.10 11.23 8.79
CA ALA A 26 9.37 11.63 9.98
C ALA A 26 8.95 10.40 10.81
N GLU A 27 8.73 10.57 12.11
CA GLU A 27 8.33 9.46 12.99
C GLU A 27 6.87 9.04 12.76
N ILE A 28 5.95 10.00 12.77
CA ILE A 28 4.52 9.80 12.52
C ILE A 28 3.97 10.99 11.75
N VAL A 29 3.14 10.73 10.74
CA VAL A 29 2.44 11.78 9.98
C VAL A 29 1.04 11.29 9.59
N TYR A 30 0.02 12.10 9.87
CA TYR A 30 -1.37 11.87 9.46
C TYR A 30 -2.06 13.21 9.16
N ALA A 31 -3.11 13.18 8.33
CA ALA A 31 -3.83 14.37 7.91
C ALA A 31 -5.14 14.55 8.69
N SER A 32 -5.48 15.80 9.03
CA SER A 32 -6.85 16.15 9.41
C SER A 32 -7.71 16.26 8.14
N ILE A 33 -8.83 15.54 8.12
CA ILE A 33 -9.73 15.46 6.94
C ILE A 33 -10.91 16.43 7.02
N GLU A 34 -11.03 17.20 8.09
CA GLU A 34 -12.23 17.99 8.36
C GLU A 34 -12.50 19.05 7.30
N LYS A 35 -11.45 19.72 6.81
CA LYS A 35 -11.59 20.78 5.80
C LYS A 35 -12.16 20.23 4.50
N ALA A 36 -11.63 19.09 4.02
CA ALA A 36 -12.13 18.42 2.83
C ALA A 36 -13.59 17.98 2.99
N GLY A 37 -13.97 17.48 4.18
CA GLY A 37 -15.36 17.14 4.48
C GLY A 37 -16.31 18.34 4.45
N ARG A 38 -15.87 19.50 4.96
CA ARG A 38 -16.70 20.73 4.98
C ARG A 38 -16.87 21.34 3.59
N GLU A 39 -15.76 21.52 2.87
CA GLU A 39 -15.71 22.31 1.63
C GLU A 39 -16.03 21.47 0.39
N LEU A 40 -15.46 20.27 0.31
CA LEU A 40 -15.58 19.38 -0.86
C LEU A 40 -16.68 18.34 -0.70
N LYS A 41 -17.29 18.25 0.49
CA LYS A 41 -18.22 17.17 0.87
C LYS A 41 -17.64 15.78 0.60
N TRP A 42 -16.32 15.65 0.74
CA TRP A 42 -15.59 14.44 0.42
C TRP A 42 -15.05 13.77 1.69
N LYS A 43 -15.08 12.44 1.70
CA LYS A 43 -14.48 11.60 2.76
C LYS A 43 -13.89 10.33 2.15
N ALA A 44 -12.74 9.90 2.65
CA ALA A 44 -12.18 8.60 2.32
C ALA A 44 -13.16 7.48 2.74
N LYS A 45 -13.50 6.60 1.80
CA LYS A 45 -14.51 5.55 1.98
C LYS A 45 -13.93 4.20 2.38
N TYR A 46 -12.66 3.97 2.07
CA TYR A 46 -11.99 2.68 2.22
C TYR A 46 -10.94 2.75 3.33
N GLY A 47 -10.79 1.66 4.08
CA GLY A 47 -9.79 1.51 5.12
C GLY A 47 -8.54 0.77 4.63
N ILE A 48 -7.66 0.44 5.57
CA ILE A 48 -6.38 -0.23 5.29
C ILE A 48 -6.59 -1.65 4.75
N ASP A 49 -7.64 -2.34 5.17
CA ASP A 49 -7.94 -3.71 4.74
C ASP A 49 -8.33 -3.76 3.26
N GLU A 50 -9.20 -2.84 2.80
CA GLU A 50 -9.55 -2.73 1.38
C GLU A 50 -8.33 -2.30 0.55
N MET A 51 -7.54 -1.34 1.04
CA MET A 51 -6.32 -0.89 0.36
C MET A 51 -5.35 -2.04 0.11
N CYS A 52 -5.03 -2.84 1.13
CA CYS A 52 -4.11 -3.97 0.99
C CYS A 52 -4.68 -5.09 0.11
N ARG A 53 -5.99 -5.38 0.19
CA ARG A 53 -6.66 -6.36 -0.68
C ARG A 53 -6.53 -5.97 -2.15
N ASP A 54 -6.88 -4.73 -2.47
CA ASP A 54 -6.91 -4.25 -3.86
C ASP A 54 -5.48 -4.15 -4.42
N GLN A 55 -4.52 -3.71 -3.60
CA GLN A 55 -3.10 -3.71 -3.94
C GLN A 55 -2.59 -5.12 -4.24
N TRP A 56 -2.88 -6.11 -3.39
CA TRP A 56 -2.45 -7.49 -3.61
C TRP A 56 -3.10 -8.11 -4.85
N ASN A 57 -4.40 -7.89 -5.07
CA ASN A 57 -5.10 -8.34 -6.26
C ASN A 57 -4.49 -7.77 -7.55
N TRP A 58 -4.08 -6.49 -7.55
CA TRP A 58 -3.36 -5.91 -8.69
C TRP A 58 -1.97 -6.53 -8.87
N ALA A 59 -1.15 -6.55 -7.82
CA ALA A 59 0.23 -7.03 -7.89
C ALA A 59 0.31 -8.52 -8.26
N SER A 60 -0.60 -9.34 -7.76
CA SER A 60 -0.65 -10.78 -8.08
C SER A 60 -1.03 -11.06 -9.54
N LYS A 61 -1.88 -10.22 -10.14
CA LYS A 61 -2.30 -10.34 -11.54
C LYS A 61 -1.30 -9.70 -12.52
N ASN A 62 -0.48 -8.77 -12.03
CA ASN A 62 0.42 -7.97 -12.85
C ASN A 62 1.82 -7.96 -12.22
N PRO A 63 2.50 -9.11 -12.17
CA PRO A 63 3.80 -9.24 -11.52
C PRO A 63 4.89 -8.35 -12.13
N HIS A 64 4.74 -7.97 -13.40
CA HIS A 64 5.63 -7.06 -14.13
C HIS A 64 5.03 -5.65 -14.33
N GLY A 65 3.99 -5.32 -13.55
CA GLY A 65 3.26 -4.07 -13.71
C GLY A 65 2.57 -4.00 -15.08
N TYR A 66 2.67 -2.85 -15.75
CA TYR A 66 2.11 -2.63 -17.09
C TYR A 66 3.04 -3.06 -18.24
N GLY A 67 4.24 -3.57 -17.93
CA GLY A 67 5.19 -4.04 -18.96
C GLY A 67 4.76 -5.36 -19.60
N SER A 68 5.14 -5.58 -20.85
CA SER A 68 4.97 -6.85 -21.56
C SER A 68 5.90 -7.93 -20.99
N GLN A 69 5.49 -9.19 -21.05
CA GLN A 69 6.28 -10.35 -20.59
C GLN A 69 7.60 -10.58 -21.35
N GLU A 70 7.92 -9.77 -22.36
CA GLU A 70 9.01 -9.99 -23.34
C GLU A 70 10.28 -9.14 -23.11
N ASP A 71 10.37 -8.37 -22.02
CA ASP A 71 11.57 -7.54 -21.75
C ASP A 71 12.64 -8.27 -20.90
N SER A 72 12.58 -9.59 -20.76
CA SER A 72 13.50 -10.38 -19.91
C SER A 72 14.35 -11.43 -20.65
N THR A 73 14.63 -11.22 -21.93
CA THR A 73 15.65 -12.03 -22.63
C THR A 73 16.84 -11.13 -22.95
N ASP A 74 17.81 -11.11 -22.03
CA ASP A 74 19.22 -10.83 -22.30
C ASP A 74 20.08 -11.68 -21.34
#